data_AF-A0A815LP87-F1
#
_entry.id   AF-A0A815LP87-F1
#
_cell.length_a   1.000
_cell.length_b   1.000
_cell.length_c   1.000
_cell.angle_alpha   90.00
_cell.angle_beta   90.00
_cell.angle_gamma   90.00
#
_symmetry.space_group_name_H-M   'P 1'
#
loop_
_entity.id
_entity.type
_entity.pdbx_description
1 polymer ?
#
loop_
_entity_poly.entity_id
_entity_poly.type
_entity_poly.pdbx_seq_one_letter_code
_entity_poly.pdbx_strand_id
1 'polypeptide(L)'
;VKTLYDFYVQIHISKRYHSGGASYVLSRESLRRFYEAYNDPASKCAKDGGVEDIEIAKCLRTKGVYPGKALDKENRELFHPLPFSHHFMGFFPDWLVQRAENPLQAHYNCCSTQTISFHYISPEEQYLMDFLLYRARV
;
A
#
# COMPACT_ATOMS: atom_id res chain seq x y z
N VAL A 1 -7.20 -18.27 1.89
CA VAL A 1 -6.31 -17.20 1.37
C VAL A 1 -6.19 -16.12 2.45
N LYS A 2 -5.00 -15.92 3.02
CA LYS A 2 -4.72 -15.02 4.17
C LYS A 2 -3.88 -13.82 3.72
N THR A 3 -4.21 -13.20 2.59
CA THR A 3 -3.25 -12.27 1.95
C THR A 3 -3.80 -10.86 1.92
N LEU A 4 -2.91 -9.92 2.21
CA LEU A 4 -3.07 -8.49 2.21
C LEU A 4 -2.00 -7.96 1.25
N TYR A 5 -2.38 -7.14 0.28
CA TYR A 5 -1.50 -6.70 -0.80
C TYR A 5 -1.37 -5.17 -0.72
N ASP A 6 -0.15 -4.65 -0.45
CA ASP A 6 0.23 -3.23 -0.61
C ASP A 6 1.78 -3.00 -0.56
N PHE A 7 2.22 -1.76 -0.80
CA PHE A 7 3.54 -1.16 -0.60
C PHE A 7 3.94 -1.10 0.89
N TYR A 8 5.23 -1.27 1.20
CA TYR A 8 5.74 -1.30 2.57
C TYR A 8 6.40 0.00 3.01
N VAL A 9 6.13 0.40 4.25
CA VAL A 9 6.93 1.43 4.93
C VAL A 9 7.57 0.83 6.19
N GLN A 10 8.90 0.83 6.25
CA GLN A 10 9.66 0.34 7.39
C GLN A 10 9.89 1.43 8.45
N ILE A 11 9.51 1.15 9.69
CA ILE A 11 9.98 1.88 10.88
C ILE A 11 10.55 0.84 11.86
N HIS A 12 11.87 0.88 12.08
CA HIS A 12 12.66 0.15 13.10
C HIS A 12 12.26 -1.32 13.39
N ILE A 13 12.98 -2.26 12.74
CA ILE A 13 13.35 -3.66 13.08
C ILE A 13 12.26 -4.65 13.62
N SER A 14 11.04 -4.23 13.98
CA SER A 14 10.00 -5.14 14.53
C SER A 14 8.57 -4.92 14.00
N LYS A 15 8.29 -3.90 13.16
CA LYS A 15 6.90 -3.58 12.78
C LYS A 15 6.76 -3.07 11.33
N ARG A 16 6.82 -3.96 10.34
CA ARG A 16 6.47 -3.66 8.93
C ARG A 16 4.98 -3.37 8.78
N TYR A 17 4.59 -2.25 8.20
CA TYR A 17 3.20 -1.94 7.92
C TYR A 17 3.05 -1.43 6.48
N HIS A 18 1.82 -1.40 6.00
CA HIS A 18 1.51 -0.89 4.68
C HIS A 18 1.01 0.54 4.79
N SER A 19 1.48 1.44 3.91
CA SER A 19 1.09 2.84 3.99
C SER A 19 -0.20 3.11 3.21
N GLY A 20 -1.21 3.63 3.90
CA GLY A 20 -2.55 3.86 3.40
C GLY A 20 -2.67 4.98 2.39
N GLY A 21 -1.63 5.80 2.16
CA GLY A 21 -1.63 6.78 1.07
C GLY A 21 -1.93 6.13 -0.27
N ALA A 22 -1.22 5.04 -0.60
CA ALA A 22 -1.50 4.28 -1.82
C ALA A 22 -2.69 3.31 -1.66
N SER A 23 -3.34 3.26 -0.50
CA SER A 23 -4.33 2.26 -0.06
C SER A 23 -3.77 0.84 0.10
N TYR A 24 -4.37 0.05 1.00
CA TYR A 24 -4.11 -1.38 1.16
C TYR A 24 -5.36 -2.22 0.89
N VAL A 25 -5.19 -3.46 0.43
CA VAL A 25 -6.30 -4.39 0.16
C VAL A 25 -6.35 -5.50 1.21
N LEU A 26 -7.48 -5.60 1.91
CA LEU A 26 -7.77 -6.68 2.86
C LEU A 26 -8.59 -7.79 2.18
N SER A 27 -8.15 -9.05 2.30
CA SER A 27 -9.06 -10.17 2.02
C SER A 27 -10.24 -10.16 2.99
N ARG A 28 -11.36 -10.78 2.59
CA ARG A 28 -12.55 -10.94 3.46
C ARG A 28 -12.19 -11.54 4.82
N GLU A 29 -11.29 -12.51 4.84
CA GLU A 29 -10.82 -13.15 6.08
C GLU A 29 -9.93 -12.22 6.91
N SER A 30 -9.06 -11.43 6.28
CA SER A 30 -8.25 -10.42 6.96
C SER A 30 -9.13 -9.36 7.63
N LEU A 31 -10.16 -8.88 6.93
CA LEU A 31 -11.11 -7.91 7.48
C LEU A 31 -11.91 -8.50 8.65
N ARG A 32 -12.38 -9.75 8.53
CA ARG A 32 -13.06 -10.46 9.62
C ARG A 32 -12.18 -10.54 10.87
N ARG A 33 -10.92 -10.92 10.71
CA ARG A 33 -9.93 -10.98 11.81
C ARG A 33 -9.59 -9.61 12.38
N PHE A 34 -9.50 -8.58 11.54
CA PHE A 34 -9.36 -7.20 12.02
C PHE A 34 -10.52 -6.82 12.93
N TYR A 35 -11.75 -7.11 12.53
CA TYR A 35 -12.93 -6.87 13.36
C TYR A 35 -12.90 -7.66 14.68
N GLU A 36 -12.49 -8.93 14.65
CA GLU A 36 -12.31 -9.73 15.87
C GLU A 36 -11.23 -9.14 16.79
N ALA A 37 -10.13 -8.64 16.23
CA ALA A 37 -9.06 -7.99 17.00
C ALA A 37 -9.54 -6.65 17.59
N TYR A 38 -10.26 -5.85 16.82
CA TYR A 38 -10.78 -4.55 17.23
C TYR A 38 -11.74 -4.66 18.43
N ASN A 39 -12.50 -5.74 18.52
CA ASN A 39 -13.44 -6.00 19.61
C ASN A 39 -12.84 -6.82 20.76
N ASP A 40 -11.61 -7.31 20.64
CA ASP A 40 -10.93 -8.09 21.65
C ASP A 40 -10.06 -7.19 22.56
N PRO A 41 -10.41 -7.02 23.85
CA PRO A 41 -9.64 -6.20 24.78
C PRO A 41 -8.17 -6.64 24.92
N ALA A 42 -7.88 -7.93 24.73
CA ALA A 42 -6.51 -8.46 24.81
C ALA A 42 -5.65 -8.03 23.62
N SER A 43 -6.26 -7.70 22.48
CA SER A 43 -5.56 -7.29 21.26
C SER A 43 -5.03 -5.85 21.35
N LYS A 44 -5.49 -5.04 22.32
CA LYS A 44 -5.03 -3.66 22.57
C LYS A 44 -4.97 -2.78 21.32
N CYS A 45 -5.90 -2.97 20.38
CA CYS A 45 -5.98 -2.14 19.18
C CYS A 45 -6.38 -0.71 19.59
N ALA A 46 -5.60 0.28 19.18
CA ALA A 46 -5.96 1.68 19.39
C ALA A 46 -7.22 2.02 18.58
N LYS A 47 -8.15 2.75 19.19
CA LYS A 47 -9.39 3.20 18.53
C LYS A 47 -9.28 4.64 18.03
N ASP A 48 -8.36 5.41 18.58
CA ASP A 48 -8.08 6.81 18.27
C ASP A 48 -6.60 7.15 18.59
N GLY A 49 -6.16 8.33 18.17
CA GLY A 49 -4.86 8.92 18.52
C GLY A 49 -3.60 8.26 17.90
N GLY A 50 -3.73 7.11 17.23
CA GLY A 50 -2.64 6.41 16.57
C GLY A 50 -2.51 6.74 15.07
N VAL A 51 -1.39 6.34 14.47
CA VAL A 51 -1.20 6.35 13.01
C VAL A 51 -1.94 5.14 12.43
N GLU A 52 -3.01 5.39 11.68
CA GLU A 52 -4.00 4.38 11.28
C GLU A 52 -3.37 3.14 10.61
N ASP A 53 -2.56 3.32 9.57
CA ASP A 53 -1.75 2.28 8.93
C ASP A 53 -0.98 1.36 9.91
N ILE A 54 -0.35 1.98 10.91
CA ILE A 54 0.46 1.28 11.91
C ILE A 54 -0.44 0.51 12.87
N GLU A 55 -1.56 1.12 13.30
CA GLU A 55 -2.50 0.51 14.22
C GLU A 55 -3.26 -0.65 13.59
N ILE A 56 -3.66 -0.54 12.32
CA ILE A 56 -4.24 -1.65 11.57
C ILE A 56 -3.27 -2.81 11.49
N ALA A 57 -2.00 -2.56 11.14
CA ALA A 57 -0.99 -3.61 11.08
C ALA A 57 -0.75 -4.25 12.46
N LYS A 58 -0.69 -3.46 13.55
CA LYS A 58 -0.58 -4.01 14.92
C LYS A 58 -1.77 -4.90 15.26
N CYS A 59 -2.99 -4.42 14.99
CA CYS A 59 -4.23 -5.09 15.33
C CYS A 59 -4.34 -6.43 14.57
N LEU A 60 -4.10 -6.44 13.26
CA LEU A 60 -4.11 -7.64 12.42
C LEU A 60 -3.12 -8.71 12.88
N ARG A 61 -1.93 -8.30 13.35
CA ARG A 61 -0.91 -9.25 13.86
C ARG A 61 -1.37 -10.02 15.09
N THR A 62 -2.22 -9.44 15.93
CA THR A 62 -2.78 -10.16 17.10
C THR A 62 -3.61 -11.39 16.71
N LYS A 63 -4.12 -11.40 15.47
CA LYS A 63 -4.86 -12.52 14.87
C LYS A 63 -4.05 -13.27 13.81
N GLY A 64 -2.73 -13.13 13.85
CA GLY A 64 -1.79 -13.83 12.97
C GLY A 64 -1.91 -13.43 11.49
N VAL A 65 -2.37 -12.20 11.20
CA VAL A 65 -2.39 -11.64 9.85
C VAL A 65 -1.22 -10.69 9.70
N TYR A 66 -0.42 -10.90 8.67
CA TYR A 66 0.78 -10.12 8.39
C TYR A 66 0.67 -9.49 7.00
N PRO A 67 1.27 -8.30 6.82
CA PRO A 67 1.56 -7.71 5.51
C PRO A 67 2.11 -8.72 4.48
N GLY A 68 1.56 -8.70 3.26
CA GLY A 68 2.00 -9.52 2.13
C GLY A 68 2.68 -8.66 1.06
N LYS A 69 3.54 -9.25 0.21
CA LYS A 69 4.21 -8.48 -0.86
C LYS A 69 3.27 -8.19 -2.02
N ALA A 70 3.13 -6.93 -2.40
CA ALA A 70 2.40 -6.51 -3.58
C ALA A 70 3.34 -6.15 -4.71
N LEU A 71 3.96 -7.20 -5.26
CA LEU A 71 4.84 -7.13 -6.41
C LEU A 71 4.24 -7.93 -7.56
N ASP A 72 4.47 -7.50 -8.79
CA ASP A 72 4.20 -8.33 -9.96
C ASP A 72 5.29 -9.40 -10.18
N LYS A 73 5.15 -10.17 -11.27
CA LYS A 73 6.08 -11.25 -11.63
C LYS A 73 7.49 -10.74 -12.01
N GLU A 74 7.63 -9.44 -12.31
CA GLU A 74 8.88 -8.76 -12.59
C GLU A 74 9.47 -8.04 -11.36
N ASN A 75 8.86 -8.21 -10.18
CA ASN A 75 9.22 -7.51 -8.93
C ASN A 75 9.00 -5.98 -8.96
N ARG A 76 7.99 -5.52 -9.71
CA ARG A 76 7.56 -4.10 -9.70
C ARG A 76 6.40 -3.90 -8.73
N GLU A 77 6.38 -2.75 -8.07
CA GLU A 77 5.33 -2.40 -7.11
C GLU A 77 3.95 -2.30 -7.79
N LEU A 78 2.93 -2.80 -7.08
CA LEU A 78 1.53 -2.66 -7.50
C LEU A 78 0.87 -1.40 -6.92
N PHE A 79 1.41 -0.85 -5.84
CA PHE A 79 0.88 0.30 -5.11
C PHE A 79 1.96 1.35 -4.96
N HIS A 80 1.61 2.61 -5.23
CA HIS A 80 2.59 3.67 -5.41
C HIS A 80 2.29 4.85 -4.50
N PRO A 81 3.14 5.15 -3.48
CA PRO A 81 2.84 6.19 -2.48
C PRO A 81 3.09 7.63 -2.97
N LEU A 82 3.33 7.80 -4.27
CA LEU A 82 3.62 9.06 -4.96
C LEU A 82 2.85 9.07 -6.29
N PRO A 83 2.68 10.24 -6.94
CA PRO A 83 2.03 10.28 -8.24
C PRO A 83 2.88 9.58 -9.30
N PHE A 84 2.25 9.15 -10.40
CA PHE A 84 2.91 8.44 -11.50
C PHE A 84 4.16 9.20 -12.00
N SER A 85 4.07 10.52 -12.14
CA SER A 85 5.18 11.36 -12.62
C SER A 85 6.44 11.22 -11.77
N HIS A 86 6.31 11.13 -10.44
CA HIS A 86 7.45 10.98 -9.54
C HIS A 86 8.10 9.60 -9.67
N HIS A 87 7.29 8.54 -9.72
CA HIS A 87 7.79 7.17 -9.94
C HIS A 87 8.45 7.03 -11.30
N PHE A 88 7.84 7.57 -12.35
CA PHE A 88 8.36 7.48 -13.70
C PHE A 88 9.65 8.29 -13.88
N MET A 89 9.74 9.49 -13.28
CA MET A 89 10.92 10.36 -13.37
C MET A 89 12.01 10.02 -12.34
N GLY A 90 11.73 9.16 -11.36
CA GLY A 90 12.66 8.83 -10.29
C GLY A 90 12.80 9.92 -9.22
N PHE A 91 11.77 10.77 -9.04
CA PHE A 91 11.75 11.82 -8.03
C PHE A 91 11.26 11.28 -6.68
N PHE A 92 12.15 10.56 -6.01
CA PHE A 92 11.87 9.95 -4.71
C PHE A 92 12.31 10.84 -3.55
N PRO A 93 11.41 11.19 -2.62
CA PRO A 93 11.77 11.91 -1.40
C PRO A 93 12.56 11.01 -0.45
N ASP A 94 13.42 11.62 0.37
CA ASP A 94 14.32 10.91 1.30
C ASP A 94 13.60 9.89 2.19
N TRP A 95 12.40 10.24 2.68
CA TRP A 95 11.63 9.34 3.54
C TRP A 95 11.26 8.03 2.83
N LEU A 96 11.03 8.07 1.51
CA LEU A 96 10.70 6.89 0.73
C LEU A 96 11.96 6.06 0.50
N VAL A 97 13.06 6.71 0.14
CA VAL A 97 14.38 6.07 -0.02
C VAL A 97 14.81 5.35 1.26
N GLN A 98 14.55 5.95 2.43
CA GLN A 98 14.94 5.38 3.72
C GLN A 98 14.02 4.25 4.21
N ARG A 99 12.76 4.20 3.74
CA ARG A 99 11.73 3.31 4.31
C ARG A 99 11.20 2.27 3.33
N ALA A 100 11.50 2.38 2.05
CA ALA A 100 11.13 1.40 1.04
C ALA A 100 11.82 0.06 1.34
N GLU A 101 11.04 -1.02 1.35
CA GLU A 101 11.57 -2.37 1.53
C GLU A 101 12.15 -2.93 0.23
N ASN A 102 11.54 -2.57 -0.91
CA ASN A 102 11.96 -3.01 -2.22
C ASN A 102 12.79 -1.91 -2.92
N PRO A 103 13.68 -2.28 -3.86
CA PRO A 103 14.42 -1.29 -4.64
C PRO A 103 13.47 -0.35 -5.39
N LEU A 104 13.70 0.96 -5.25
CA LEU A 104 12.96 1.96 -6.02
C LEU A 104 13.39 1.90 -7.47
N GLN A 105 12.43 1.72 -8.38
CA GLN A 105 12.65 1.65 -9.82
C GLN A 105 12.01 2.86 -10.50
N ALA A 106 12.62 3.34 -11.58
CA ALA A 106 12.13 4.49 -12.35
C ALA A 106 11.79 4.08 -13.80
N HIS A 107 11.23 5.02 -14.56
CA HIS A 107 10.85 4.85 -15.97
C HIS A 107 9.91 3.64 -16.17
N TYR A 108 10.08 2.88 -17.26
CA TYR A 108 9.23 1.72 -17.56
C TYR A 108 9.33 0.56 -16.56
N ASN A 109 10.31 0.62 -15.65
CA ASN A 109 10.46 -0.35 -14.56
C ASN A 109 9.79 0.11 -13.25
N CYS A 110 9.41 1.39 -13.11
CA CYS A 110 8.77 1.87 -11.87
C CYS A 110 7.49 1.12 -11.52
N CYS A 111 6.74 0.78 -12.56
CA CYS A 111 5.32 0.61 -12.42
C CYS A 111 4.89 -0.68 -13.12
N SER A 112 4.25 -1.55 -12.35
CA SER A 112 3.67 -2.78 -12.86
C SER A 112 2.60 -2.50 -13.92
N THR A 113 2.50 -3.36 -14.94
CA THR A 113 1.36 -3.35 -15.86
C THR A 113 0.05 -3.78 -15.19
N GLN A 114 0.13 -4.29 -13.96
CA GLN A 114 -0.98 -4.62 -13.06
C GLN A 114 -1.06 -3.63 -11.88
N THR A 115 -0.60 -2.38 -12.08
CA THR A 115 -0.69 -1.34 -11.05
C THR A 115 -2.13 -1.18 -10.55
N ILE A 116 -2.29 -1.09 -9.24
CA ILE A 116 -3.57 -0.92 -8.55
C ILE A 116 -3.84 0.55 -8.23
N SER A 117 -2.85 1.30 -7.76
CA SER A 117 -3.06 2.67 -7.29
C SER A 117 -1.81 3.54 -7.31
N PHE A 118 -2.03 4.85 -7.43
CA PHE A 118 -1.06 5.90 -7.16
C PHE A 118 -1.65 6.88 -6.14
N HIS A 119 -0.83 7.40 -5.24
CA HIS A 119 -1.22 8.44 -4.29
C HIS A 119 -0.97 9.85 -4.86
N TYR A 120 -1.60 10.87 -4.26
CA TYR A 120 -1.53 12.29 -4.66
C TYR A 120 -1.96 12.58 -6.11
N ILE A 121 -2.94 11.83 -6.62
CA ILE A 121 -3.50 12.06 -7.96
C ILE A 121 -4.62 13.11 -7.89
N SER A 122 -4.50 14.17 -8.69
CA SER A 122 -5.50 15.22 -8.82
C SER A 122 -6.81 14.69 -9.46
N PRO A 123 -7.96 15.35 -9.24
CA PRO A 123 -9.20 14.99 -9.93
C PRO A 123 -9.05 14.93 -11.45
N GLU A 124 -8.32 15.89 -12.05
CA GLU A 124 -8.06 15.95 -13.49
C GLU A 124 -7.27 14.74 -13.99
N GLU A 125 -6.22 14.35 -13.26
CA GLU A 125 -5.46 13.14 -13.59
C GLU A 125 -6.31 11.88 -13.46
N GLN A 126 -7.19 11.79 -12.45
CA GLN A 126 -8.11 10.65 -12.30
C GLN A 126 -9.04 10.54 -13.52
N TYR A 127 -9.65 11.64 -13.96
CA TYR A 127 -10.52 11.65 -15.14
C TYR A 127 -9.75 11.35 -16.44
N LEU A 128 -8.52 11.86 -16.57
CA LEU A 128 -7.67 11.56 -17.71
C LEU A 128 -7.31 10.07 -17.76
N MET A 129 -6.93 9.48 -16.62
CA MET A 129 -6.65 8.04 -16.51
C MET A 129 -7.90 7.20 -16.84
N ASP A 130 -9.07 7.53 -16.30
CA ASP A 130 -10.33 6.85 -16.63
C ASP A 130 -10.63 6.92 -18.14
N PHE A 131 -10.49 8.10 -18.73
CA PHE A 131 -10.70 8.30 -20.16
C PHE A 131 -9.74 7.44 -20.99
N LEU A 132 -8.44 7.48 -20.70
CA LEU A 132 -7.43 6.74 -21.45
C LEU A 132 -7.55 5.21 -21.28
N LEU A 133 -7.93 4.73 -20.10
CA LEU A 133 -8.01 3.30 -19.81
C LEU A 133 -9.31 2.65 -20.29
N TYR A 134 -10.43 3.37 -20.18
CA TYR A 134 -11.76 2.76 -20.34
C TYR A 134 -12.63 3.36 -21.44
N ARG A 135 -12.29 4.56 -21.96
CA ARG A 135 -13.16 5.28 -22.90
C ARG A 135 -12.52 5.52 -24.26
N ALA A 136 -11.22 5.83 -24.28
CA ALA A 136 -10.48 6.00 -25.50
C ALA A 136 -10.45 4.67 -26.26
N ARG A 137 -10.79 4.71 -27.55
CA ARG A 137 -10.61 3.59 -28.47
C ARG A 137 -9.54 4.01 -29.46
N VAL A 138 -8.39 3.37 -29.36
CA VAL A 138 -7.23 3.51 -30.25
C VAL A 138 -6.99 2.20 -30.98
#